data_AF-A0A9W8T8B4-F1
#
_entry.id   AF-A0A9W8T8B4-F1
#
_cell.length_a   1.000
_cell.length_b   1.000
_cell.length_c   1.000
_cell.angle_alpha   90.00
_cell.angle_beta   90.00
_cell.angle_gamma   90.00
#
_symmetry.space_group_name_H-M   'P 1'
#
loop_
_entity.id
_entity.type
_entity.pdbx_description
1 polymer ?
#
loop_
_entity_poly.entity_id
_entity_poly.type
_entity_poly.pdbx_seq_one_letter_code
_entity_poly.pdbx_strand_id
1 'polypeptide(L)'
;MDFETLVRFRDSILFKDLEQGLQNLVLKNIVTNSSAPNSVEDPMTRLYIHGLPERHRYACWCTDEPEWACKPWTSCEQKPRPVLGQNMSLAVCERRHNNDYPCDDRNCFNPRTEVTEYVRRILKPSPDFSQPPWRDRVGAQVGTFKIHPNMHHGFVDAVCMLIADLHDPFMSDNGRWNSRIHGVIGWYGRPVERNIDALMHEAIQAQTDRREREFMEAKTRRYNGL
;
A
#
# COMPACT_ATOMS: atom_id res chain seq x y z
N MET A 1 -9.13 0.43 18.13
CA MET A 1 -7.84 0.03 18.73
C MET A 1 -7.29 1.17 19.56
N ASP A 2 -6.91 0.89 20.81
CA ASP A 2 -6.26 1.85 21.70
C ASP A 2 -4.82 2.15 21.24
N PHE A 3 -4.25 3.24 21.77
CA PHE A 3 -2.92 3.71 21.40
C PHE A 3 -1.80 2.73 21.77
N GLU A 4 -1.89 2.07 22.93
CA GLU A 4 -0.83 1.20 23.43
C GLU A 4 -0.72 -0.09 22.61
N THR A 5 -1.86 -0.70 22.28
CA THR A 5 -1.94 -1.86 21.38
C THR A 5 -1.39 -1.53 20.00
N LEU A 6 -1.68 -0.33 19.48
CA LEU A 6 -1.19 0.12 18.18
C LEU A 6 0.34 0.30 18.17
N VAL A 7 0.91 0.89 19.23
CA VAL A 7 2.37 1.05 19.36
C VAL A 7 3.04 -0.32 19.40
N ARG A 8 2.53 -1.24 20.24
CA ARG A 8 3.03 -2.63 20.30
C ARG A 8 2.92 -3.36 18.96
N PHE A 9 1.86 -3.10 18.19
CA PHE A 9 1.74 -3.66 16.84
C PHE A 9 2.80 -3.11 15.90
N ARG A 10 3.01 -1.79 15.86
CA ARG A 10 4.02 -1.15 14.99
C ARG A 10 5.45 -1.61 15.30
N ASP A 11 5.74 -1.93 16.55
CA ASP A 11 7.04 -2.45 16.96
C ASP A 11 7.20 -3.96 16.71
N SER A 12 6.10 -4.64 16.35
CA SER A 12 6.10 -6.09 16.16
C SER A 12 6.79 -6.52 14.86
N ILE A 13 7.32 -7.74 14.89
CA ILE A 13 7.87 -8.43 13.72
C ILE A 13 6.81 -8.57 12.61
N LEU A 14 5.56 -8.86 12.98
CA LEU A 14 4.45 -9.00 12.05
C LEU A 14 4.20 -7.72 11.26
N PHE A 15 4.24 -6.55 11.91
CA PHE A 15 4.10 -5.27 11.23
C PHE A 15 5.22 -5.05 10.20
N LYS A 16 6.47 -5.33 10.57
CA LYS A 16 7.63 -5.20 9.65
C LYS A 16 7.50 -6.12 8.44
N ASP A 17 7.03 -7.35 8.65
CA ASP A 17 6.80 -8.31 7.55
C ASP A 17 5.67 -7.87 6.62
N LEU A 18 4.57 -7.32 7.17
CA LEU A 18 3.46 -6.80 6.37
C LEU A 18 3.83 -5.53 5.61
N GLU A 19 4.56 -4.61 6.24
CA GLU A 19 5.06 -3.40 5.59
C GLU A 19 5.99 -3.76 4.43
N GLN A 20 6.96 -4.66 4.67
CA GLN A 20 7.87 -5.13 3.62
C GLN A 20 7.13 -5.92 2.53
N GLY A 21 6.16 -6.78 2.89
CA GLY A 21 5.34 -7.51 1.93
C GLY A 21 4.54 -6.58 1.03
N LEU A 22 3.95 -5.52 1.59
CA LEU A 22 3.24 -4.51 0.80
C LEU A 22 4.20 -3.70 -0.09
N GLN A 23 5.41 -3.38 0.39
CA GLN A 23 6.44 -2.77 -0.45
C GLN A 23 6.79 -3.66 -1.64
N ASN A 24 7.07 -4.94 -1.39
CA ASN A 24 7.39 -5.91 -2.45
C ASN A 24 6.25 -6.03 -3.46
N LEU A 25 5.00 -6.09 -2.99
CA LEU A 25 3.82 -6.14 -3.84
C LEU A 25 3.70 -4.90 -4.74
N VAL A 26 3.86 -3.69 -4.18
CA VAL A 26 3.82 -2.44 -4.94
C VAL A 26 4.93 -2.42 -6.00
N LEU A 27 6.16 -2.73 -5.60
CA LEU A 27 7.31 -2.75 -6.51
C LEU A 27 7.13 -3.78 -7.63
N LYS A 28 6.68 -4.99 -7.30
CA LYS A 28 6.38 -6.05 -8.26
C LYS A 28 5.34 -5.62 -9.28
N ASN A 29 4.24 -4.99 -8.83
CA ASN A 29 3.22 -4.44 -9.74
C ASN A 29 3.75 -3.33 -10.64
N ILE A 30 4.73 -2.54 -10.20
CA ILE A 30 5.38 -1.54 -11.05
C ILE A 30 6.28 -2.23 -12.08
N VAL A 31 7.18 -3.10 -11.65
CA VAL A 31 8.18 -3.77 -12.52
C VAL A 31 7.53 -4.65 -13.58
N THR A 32 6.42 -5.31 -13.25
CA THR A 32 5.71 -6.21 -14.17
C THR A 32 4.72 -5.53 -15.10
N ASN A 33 4.50 -4.22 -14.94
CA ASN A 33 3.52 -3.49 -15.73
C ASN A 33 4.20 -2.69 -16.85
N SER A 34 3.79 -2.93 -18.09
CA SER A 34 4.34 -2.26 -19.28
C SER A 34 4.11 -0.74 -19.30
N SER A 35 3.18 -0.22 -18.49
CA SER A 35 2.90 1.21 -18.35
C SER A 35 3.72 1.88 -17.24
N ALA A 36 4.74 1.20 -16.72
CA ALA A 36 5.67 1.71 -15.72
C ALA A 36 7.13 1.52 -16.15
N PRO A 37 8.06 2.35 -15.64
CA PRO A 37 9.47 2.22 -15.98
C PRO A 37 10.13 1.04 -15.23
N ASN A 38 11.06 0.35 -15.89
CA ASN A 38 11.81 -0.77 -15.29
C ASN A 38 12.86 -0.33 -14.25
N SER A 39 13.11 0.98 -14.07
CA SER A 39 14.19 1.53 -13.23
C SER A 39 13.88 1.61 -11.72
N VAL A 40 12.80 0.96 -11.26
CA VAL A 40 12.31 1.06 -9.87
C VAL A 40 13.12 0.19 -8.89
N GLU A 41 14.02 -0.64 -9.42
CA GLU A 41 15.00 -1.40 -8.66
C GLU A 41 15.94 -0.49 -7.86
N ASP A 42 16.32 0.67 -8.40
CA ASP A 42 17.09 1.68 -7.66
C ASP A 42 16.22 2.27 -6.53
N PRO A 43 16.65 2.16 -5.25
CA PRO A 43 15.90 2.69 -4.11
C PRO A 43 15.76 4.22 -4.13
N MET A 44 16.56 4.95 -4.91
CA MET A 44 16.48 6.41 -5.05
C MET A 44 15.54 6.85 -6.18
N THR A 45 15.10 5.93 -7.04
CA THR A 45 14.16 6.24 -8.12
C THR A 45 12.87 6.82 -7.58
N ARG A 46 12.53 8.02 -8.07
CA ARG A 46 11.23 8.65 -7.84
C ARG A 46 10.39 8.54 -9.10
N LEU A 47 9.09 8.35 -8.91
CA LEU A 47 8.11 8.20 -9.97
C LEU A 47 7.10 9.33 -9.88
N TYR A 48 6.41 9.60 -10.97
CA TYR A 48 5.21 10.41 -10.95
C TYR A 48 4.13 9.78 -11.84
N ILE A 49 2.88 10.15 -11.60
CA ILE A 49 1.75 9.72 -12.42
C ILE A 49 1.73 10.54 -13.72
N HIS A 50 1.91 9.85 -14.84
CA HIS A 50 1.94 10.41 -16.19
C HIS A 50 0.62 10.16 -16.93
N GLY A 51 0.35 10.94 -17.98
CA GLY A 51 -0.80 10.75 -18.88
C GLY A 51 -2.15 11.19 -18.29
N LEU A 52 -2.18 11.61 -17.02
CA LEU A 52 -3.37 12.13 -16.36
C LEU A 52 -3.18 13.61 -15.98
N PRO A 53 -4.19 14.48 -16.24
CA PRO A 53 -4.22 15.82 -15.67
C PRO A 53 -4.09 15.77 -14.14
N GLU A 54 -3.42 16.74 -13.52
CA GLU A 54 -3.14 16.74 -12.07
C GLU A 54 -4.39 16.53 -11.22
N ARG A 55 -5.49 17.21 -11.57
CA ARG A 55 -6.81 17.06 -10.94
C ARG A 55 -7.33 15.61 -10.93
N HIS A 56 -6.93 14.79 -11.90
CA HIS A 56 -7.33 13.40 -12.07
C HIS A 56 -6.38 12.40 -11.39
N ARG A 57 -5.18 12.85 -10.97
CA ARG A 57 -4.18 12.01 -10.28
C ARG A 57 -4.56 11.78 -8.82
N TYR A 58 -5.27 12.74 -8.23
CA TYR A 58 -5.61 12.77 -6.81
C TYR A 58 -7.11 12.98 -6.53
N ALA A 59 -7.92 13.29 -7.56
CA ALA A 59 -9.33 13.61 -7.40
C ALA A 59 -10.20 13.25 -8.63
N CYS A 60 -11.50 13.55 -8.51
CA CYS A 60 -12.57 13.23 -9.44
C CYS A 60 -12.26 13.68 -10.89
N TRP A 61 -12.62 12.88 -11.90
CA TRP A 61 -12.61 13.42 -13.26
C TRP A 61 -13.86 14.24 -13.47
N CYS A 62 -13.66 15.51 -13.80
CA CYS A 62 -14.75 16.38 -14.19
C CYS A 62 -15.28 15.82 -15.52
N THR A 63 -16.57 15.47 -15.54
CA THR A 63 -17.29 15.16 -16.78
C THR A 63 -17.44 16.44 -17.60
N ASP A 64 -17.63 16.30 -18.91
CA ASP A 64 -17.90 17.46 -19.80
C ASP A 64 -19.29 18.09 -19.55
N GLU A 65 -20.11 17.48 -18.69
CA GLU A 65 -21.40 18.02 -18.27
C GLU A 65 -21.25 19.20 -17.29
N PRO A 66 -21.80 20.39 -17.60
CA PRO A 66 -21.63 21.61 -16.81
C PRO A 66 -22.10 21.54 -15.35
N GLU A 67 -23.11 20.73 -15.02
CA GLU A 67 -23.61 20.63 -13.63
C GLU A 67 -22.70 19.78 -12.71
N TRP A 68 -21.84 18.96 -13.32
CA TRP A 68 -20.90 18.05 -12.66
C TRP A 68 -19.45 18.51 -12.84
N ALA A 69 -19.24 19.64 -13.50
CA ALA A 69 -17.94 20.28 -13.65
C ALA A 69 -17.33 20.59 -12.26
N CYS A 70 -16.31 19.81 -11.92
CA CYS A 70 -15.40 20.01 -10.80
C CYS A 70 -16.05 20.42 -9.48
N LYS A 71 -16.95 19.58 -8.95
CA LYS A 71 -17.42 19.71 -7.57
C LYS A 71 -16.28 19.40 -6.57
N PRO A 72 -16.32 19.96 -5.34
CA PRO A 72 -15.33 19.67 -4.30
C PRO A 72 -15.10 18.17 -4.07
N TRP A 73 -13.88 17.78 -3.68
CA TRP A 73 -13.45 16.38 -3.49
C TRP A 73 -14.35 15.53 -2.57
N THR A 74 -15.15 16.16 -1.73
CA THR A 74 -16.14 15.58 -0.81
C THR A 74 -17.46 15.18 -1.49
N SER A 75 -17.71 15.60 -2.73
CA SER A 75 -19.04 15.56 -3.38
C SER A 75 -19.10 14.82 -4.71
N CYS A 76 -18.05 14.07 -5.07
CA CYS A 76 -18.03 13.25 -6.28
C CYS A 76 -18.37 11.78 -5.99
N GLU A 77 -19.55 11.35 -6.43
CA GLU A 77 -20.01 9.96 -6.33
C GLU A 77 -19.31 9.02 -7.33
N GLN A 78 -18.87 9.55 -8.48
CA GLN A 78 -18.17 8.78 -9.50
C GLN A 78 -16.72 9.25 -9.61
N LYS A 79 -15.84 8.62 -8.83
CA LYS A 79 -14.38 8.80 -8.97
C LYS A 79 -13.85 7.80 -9.99
N PRO A 80 -13.45 8.21 -11.20
CA PRO A 80 -12.54 7.41 -12.00
C PRO A 80 -11.25 7.17 -11.22
N ARG A 81 -10.90 5.88 -11.12
CA ARG A 81 -9.85 5.38 -10.24
C ARG A 81 -8.60 5.23 -11.09
N PRO A 82 -7.55 6.03 -10.91
CA PRO A 82 -6.32 5.83 -11.64
C PRO A 82 -5.71 4.49 -11.22
N VAL A 83 -5.73 3.52 -12.11
CA VAL A 83 -5.21 2.16 -11.95
C VAL A 83 -4.12 1.94 -12.99
N LEU A 84 -2.96 1.49 -12.52
CA LEU A 84 -1.77 1.31 -13.32
C LEU A 84 -2.03 0.31 -14.45
N GLY A 85 -1.73 0.71 -15.69
CA GLY A 85 -1.96 -0.10 -16.88
C GLY A 85 -3.41 -0.18 -17.35
N GLN A 86 -4.34 0.51 -16.70
CA GLN A 86 -5.71 0.68 -17.20
C GLN A 86 -5.92 2.11 -17.72
N ASN A 87 -5.81 3.09 -16.83
CA ASN A 87 -6.01 4.51 -17.11
C ASN A 87 -4.95 5.38 -16.42
N MET A 88 -3.93 4.76 -15.81
CA MET A 88 -2.79 5.43 -15.19
C MET A 88 -1.49 4.81 -15.71
N SER A 89 -0.50 5.66 -15.97
CA SER A 89 0.87 5.24 -16.28
C SER A 89 1.85 5.93 -15.34
N LEU A 90 3.03 5.33 -15.15
CA LEU A 90 4.11 5.91 -14.34
C LEU A 90 5.27 6.31 -15.25
N ALA A 91 5.99 7.35 -14.84
CA ALA A 91 7.23 7.76 -15.47
C ALA A 91 8.26 8.11 -14.38
N VAL A 92 9.54 8.06 -14.75
CA VAL A 92 10.64 8.46 -13.86
C VAL A 92 10.60 9.97 -13.68
N CYS A 93 10.68 10.40 -12.42
CA CYS A 93 10.82 11.80 -12.08
C CYS A 93 12.29 12.22 -12.25
N GLU A 94 12.59 12.93 -13.33
CA GLU A 94 13.88 13.55 -13.59
C GLU A 94 13.79 15.03 -13.24
N ARG A 95 14.83 15.61 -12.61
CA ARG A 95 14.85 17.03 -12.20
C ARG A 95 14.65 18.03 -13.35
N ARG A 96 14.83 17.61 -14.61
CA ARG A 96 14.57 18.38 -15.83
C ARG A 96 14.07 17.43 -16.91
N HIS A 97 12.87 17.64 -17.42
CA HIS A 97 12.34 16.87 -18.54
C HIS A 97 12.66 17.54 -19.89
N ASN A 98 12.89 16.74 -20.93
CA ASN A 98 13.07 17.21 -22.32
C ASN A 98 11.77 17.70 -23.00
N ASN A 99 10.62 17.68 -22.29
CA ASN A 99 9.30 17.90 -22.88
C ASN A 99 8.61 19.18 -22.32
N ASP A 100 9.38 20.15 -21.82
CA ASP A 100 8.94 21.47 -21.32
C ASP A 100 7.86 21.49 -20.21
N TYR A 101 7.39 20.33 -19.72
CA TYR A 101 6.52 20.23 -18.55
C TYR A 101 7.39 20.03 -17.28
N PRO A 102 7.39 20.98 -16.33
CA PRO A 102 8.04 20.75 -15.04
C PRO A 102 7.23 19.70 -14.28
N CYS A 103 7.88 18.59 -13.92
CA CYS A 103 7.34 17.77 -12.84
C CYS A 103 7.59 18.55 -11.55
N ASP A 104 6.55 19.09 -10.93
CA ASP A 104 6.64 19.65 -9.59
C ASP A 104 7.14 18.53 -8.65
N ASP A 105 8.21 18.78 -7.88
CA ASP A 105 8.78 17.84 -6.91
C ASP A 105 7.69 17.26 -5.97
N ARG A 106 6.59 18.00 -5.75
CA ARG A 106 5.41 17.56 -4.98
C ARG A 106 4.66 16.35 -5.57
N ASN A 107 4.78 16.16 -6.88
CA ASN A 107 4.13 15.09 -7.63
C ASN A 107 5.01 13.83 -7.75
N CYS A 108 6.29 13.94 -7.42
CA CYS A 108 7.21 12.83 -7.40
C CYS A 108 7.12 12.06 -6.09
N PHE A 109 7.14 10.74 -6.17
CA PHE A 109 7.05 9.87 -5.01
C PHE A 109 8.03 8.70 -5.11
N ASN A 110 8.48 8.22 -3.95
CA ASN A 110 9.23 6.98 -3.85
C ASN A 110 8.27 5.87 -3.38
N PRO A 111 8.08 4.78 -4.14
CA PRO A 111 7.13 3.74 -3.77
C PRO A 111 7.40 3.12 -2.39
N ARG A 112 8.67 3.03 -1.97
CA ARG A 112 9.04 2.46 -0.66
C ARG A 112 8.64 3.38 0.49
N THR A 113 8.90 4.69 0.35
CA THR A 113 8.53 5.69 1.34
C THR A 113 7.00 5.86 1.41
N GLU A 114 6.31 5.85 0.26
CA GLU A 114 4.85 5.94 0.19
C GLU A 114 4.16 4.79 0.93
N VAL A 115 4.64 3.56 0.79
CA VAL A 115 4.07 2.41 1.52
C VAL A 115 4.22 2.61 3.03
N THR A 116 5.41 3.05 3.48
CA THR A 116 5.69 3.31 4.89
C THR A 116 4.73 4.37 5.46
N GLU A 117 4.55 5.48 4.75
CA GLU A 117 3.63 6.54 5.15
C GLU A 117 2.17 6.08 5.12
N TYR A 118 1.79 5.31 4.11
CA TYR A 118 0.46 4.77 3.95
C TYR A 118 0.07 3.83 5.09
N VAL A 119 0.89 2.83 5.40
CA VAL A 119 0.64 1.84 6.46
C VAL A 119 0.49 2.56 7.82
N ARG A 120 1.36 3.54 8.11
CA ARG A 120 1.28 4.37 9.33
C ARG A 120 0.01 5.21 9.39
N ARG A 121 -0.49 5.68 8.25
CA ARG A 121 -1.71 6.49 8.16
C ARG A 121 -2.97 5.68 8.42
N ILE A 122 -3.06 4.46 7.88
CA ILE A 122 -4.22 3.58 8.05
C ILE A 122 -4.29 3.04 9.48
N LEU A 123 -3.15 2.68 10.03
CA LEU A 123 -3.04 2.16 11.39
C LEU A 123 -2.95 3.33 12.38
N LYS A 124 -3.98 4.16 12.43
CA LYS A 124 -4.18 5.18 13.48
C LYS A 124 -5.18 4.68 14.52
N PRO A 125 -5.15 5.21 15.76
CA PRO A 125 -6.17 4.88 16.76
C PRO A 125 -7.54 5.23 16.18
N SER A 126 -8.37 4.20 16.00
CA SER A 126 -9.76 4.34 15.57
C SER A 126 -10.64 3.61 16.57
N PRO A 127 -11.53 4.31 17.30
CA PRO A 127 -12.44 3.67 18.25
C PRO A 127 -13.53 2.83 17.54
N ASP A 128 -13.86 3.13 16.28
CA ASP A 128 -15.09 2.65 15.63
C ASP A 128 -14.85 1.67 14.45
N PHE A 129 -13.74 0.93 14.45
CA PHE A 129 -13.52 -0.06 13.38
C PHE A 129 -14.55 -1.20 13.48
N SER A 130 -15.51 -1.20 12.55
CA SER A 130 -16.45 -2.29 12.37
C SER A 130 -15.75 -3.47 11.70
N GLN A 131 -15.81 -4.63 12.34
CA GLN A 131 -15.10 -5.82 11.88
C GLN A 131 -15.67 -6.32 10.55
N PRO A 132 -14.83 -6.55 9.53
CA PRO A 132 -15.31 -7.02 8.24
C PRO A 132 -15.75 -8.50 8.32
N PRO A 133 -16.79 -8.93 7.58
CA PRO A 133 -17.30 -10.32 7.63
C PRO A 133 -16.29 -11.40 7.21
N TRP A 134 -15.23 -11.03 6.50
CA TRP A 134 -14.15 -11.96 6.13
C TRP A 134 -13.10 -12.15 7.24
N ARG A 135 -13.13 -11.36 8.32
CA ARG A 135 -12.20 -11.47 9.46
C ARG A 135 -12.11 -12.89 10.01
N ASP A 136 -13.25 -13.55 10.21
CA ASP A 136 -13.29 -14.91 10.77
C ASP A 136 -12.70 -15.96 9.81
N ARG A 137 -12.63 -15.63 8.52
CA ARG A 137 -11.99 -16.47 7.49
C ARG A 137 -10.47 -16.34 7.48
N VAL A 138 -9.92 -15.29 8.07
CA VAL A 138 -8.46 -15.12 8.26
C VAL A 138 -7.93 -16.09 9.33
N GLY A 139 -8.81 -16.73 10.12
CA GLY A 139 -8.45 -17.77 11.09
C GLY A 139 -7.45 -17.32 12.16
N ALA A 140 -6.87 -18.28 12.89
CA ALA A 140 -5.78 -18.04 13.84
C ALA A 140 -4.40 -17.93 13.17
N GLN A 141 -4.36 -17.94 11.83
CA GLN A 141 -3.14 -18.02 11.06
C GLN A 141 -3.24 -17.19 9.78
N VAL A 142 -2.43 -16.14 9.69
CA VAL A 142 -2.25 -15.39 8.45
C VAL A 142 -0.95 -15.87 7.81
N GLY A 143 -1.03 -16.68 6.76
CA GLY A 143 0.18 -17.28 6.17
C GLY A 143 0.88 -18.26 7.11
N THR A 144 2.12 -17.99 7.51
CA THR A 144 2.89 -18.75 8.52
C THR A 144 2.79 -18.18 9.93
N PHE A 145 2.14 -17.02 10.09
CA PHE A 145 2.05 -16.32 11.37
C PHE A 145 0.94 -16.91 12.21
N LYS A 146 1.30 -17.52 13.34
CA LYS A 146 0.33 -17.88 14.37
C LYS A 146 -0.08 -16.62 15.12
N ILE A 147 -1.36 -16.26 15.04
CA ILE A 147 -1.94 -15.23 15.88
C ILE A 147 -2.21 -15.89 17.24
N HIS A 148 -1.45 -15.50 18.28
CA HIS A 148 -1.70 -16.03 19.63
C HIS A 148 -3.06 -15.53 20.15
N PRO A 149 -3.82 -16.34 20.94
CA PRO A 149 -5.07 -15.95 21.61
C PRO A 149 -5.00 -14.62 22.38
N ASN A 150 -3.82 -14.30 22.91
CA ASN A 150 -3.56 -13.12 23.72
C ASN A 150 -3.28 -11.87 22.87
N MET A 151 -2.99 -12.06 21.58
CA MET A 151 -2.76 -11.01 20.56
C MET A 151 -3.99 -10.83 19.64
N HIS A 152 -5.00 -11.69 19.82
CA HIS A 152 -5.94 -12.09 18.78
C HIS A 152 -6.97 -11.02 18.41
N HIS A 153 -7.17 -10.02 19.27
CA HIS A 153 -8.10 -8.92 18.96
C HIS A 153 -7.37 -7.75 18.31
N GLY A 154 -6.38 -7.15 19.00
CA GLY A 154 -5.69 -5.97 18.48
C GLY A 154 -4.91 -6.18 17.17
N PHE A 155 -4.12 -7.24 17.06
CA PHE A 155 -3.26 -7.41 15.88
C PHE A 155 -4.05 -7.84 14.65
N VAL A 156 -5.07 -8.69 14.84
CA VAL A 156 -6.01 -9.07 13.77
C VAL A 156 -6.78 -7.87 13.29
N ASP A 157 -7.24 -7.01 14.19
CA ASP A 157 -7.95 -5.78 13.80
C ASP A 157 -7.03 -4.84 13.00
N ALA A 158 -5.73 -4.79 13.30
CA ALA A 158 -4.73 -4.05 12.53
C ALA A 158 -4.61 -4.57 11.09
N VAL A 159 -4.44 -5.88 10.95
CA VAL A 159 -4.38 -6.56 9.64
C VAL A 159 -5.69 -6.37 8.89
N CYS A 160 -6.82 -6.47 9.60
CA CYS A 160 -8.13 -6.29 9.03
C CYS A 160 -8.35 -4.86 8.52
N MET A 161 -7.92 -3.85 9.27
CA MET A 161 -7.95 -2.45 8.85
C MET A 161 -7.12 -2.22 7.59
N LEU A 162 -5.91 -2.78 7.53
CA LEU A 162 -5.03 -2.64 6.37
C LEU A 162 -5.65 -3.25 5.09
N ILE A 163 -6.13 -4.49 5.19
CA ILE A 163 -6.76 -5.18 4.05
C ILE A 163 -8.07 -4.49 3.66
N ALA A 164 -8.88 -4.05 4.63
CA ALA A 164 -10.12 -3.32 4.35
C ALA A 164 -9.84 -2.04 3.57
N ASP A 165 -8.85 -1.24 3.99
CA ASP A 165 -8.48 0.00 3.28
C ASP A 165 -7.90 -0.30 1.89
N LEU A 166 -7.01 -1.30 1.76
CA LEU A 166 -6.43 -1.69 0.47
C LEU A 166 -7.48 -2.20 -0.53
N HIS A 167 -8.48 -2.95 -0.06
CA HIS A 167 -9.51 -3.53 -0.90
C HIS A 167 -10.62 -2.53 -1.24
N ASP A 168 -11.09 -1.80 -0.23
CA ASP A 168 -12.15 -0.80 -0.36
C ASP A 168 -11.86 0.41 0.55
N PRO A 169 -11.03 1.36 0.09
CA PRO A 169 -10.64 2.52 0.90
C PRO A 169 -11.83 3.44 1.24
N PHE A 170 -13.00 3.20 0.65
CA PHE A 170 -14.19 4.04 0.77
C PHE A 170 -15.12 3.65 1.91
N MET A 171 -14.91 2.49 2.54
CA MET A 171 -15.66 2.05 3.74
C MET A 171 -15.44 2.95 4.97
N SER A 172 -14.59 3.98 4.86
CA SER A 172 -14.27 4.91 5.95
C SER A 172 -14.08 6.36 5.49
N ASP A 173 -14.83 6.75 4.44
CA ASP A 173 -14.94 8.06 3.77
C ASP A 173 -14.23 8.19 2.42
N ASN A 174 -14.87 8.95 1.54
CA ASN A 174 -14.51 9.18 0.14
C ASN A 174 -13.09 9.73 -0.10
N GLY A 175 -12.40 10.22 0.93
CA GLY A 175 -11.07 10.86 0.82
C GLY A 175 -9.85 9.94 0.85
N ARG A 176 -10.01 8.61 1.05
CA ARG A 176 -8.86 7.74 1.39
C ARG A 176 -8.08 7.14 0.23
N TRP A 177 -8.57 7.27 -1.01
CA TRP A 177 -7.88 6.76 -2.19
C TRP A 177 -6.49 7.40 -2.37
N ASN A 178 -5.44 6.63 -2.05
CA ASN A 178 -4.06 6.90 -2.45
C ASN A 178 -3.75 6.27 -3.82
N SER A 179 -3.65 7.06 -4.90
CA SER A 179 -3.31 6.57 -6.25
C SER A 179 -1.91 5.95 -6.35
N ARG A 180 -0.98 6.35 -5.49
CA ARG A 180 0.39 5.83 -5.42
C ARG A 180 0.46 4.42 -4.82
N ILE A 181 -0.60 3.99 -4.12
CA ILE A 181 -0.72 2.64 -3.51
C ILE A 181 -1.89 1.88 -4.14
N HIS A 182 -3.13 2.31 -3.95
CA HIS A 182 -4.33 1.65 -4.48
C HIS A 182 -4.34 1.58 -6.00
N GLY A 183 -3.90 2.66 -6.65
CA GLY A 183 -3.80 2.71 -8.10
C GLY A 183 -2.74 1.77 -8.66
N VAL A 184 -1.63 1.61 -7.95
CA VAL A 184 -0.55 0.70 -8.34
C VAL A 184 -0.93 -0.76 -8.13
N ILE A 185 -1.55 -1.10 -6.99
CA ILE A 185 -1.98 -2.49 -6.71
C ILE A 185 -3.23 -2.91 -7.51
N GLY A 186 -4.13 -1.96 -7.82
CA GLY A 186 -5.30 -2.20 -8.67
C GLY A 186 -6.30 -3.23 -8.12
N TRP A 187 -6.44 -3.32 -6.79
CA TRP A 187 -7.27 -4.32 -6.10
C TRP A 187 -8.77 -4.03 -6.07
N TYR A 188 -9.16 -2.77 -6.33
CA TYR A 188 -10.55 -2.37 -6.30
C TYR A 188 -11.39 -3.18 -7.30
N GLY A 189 -12.56 -3.64 -6.86
CA GLY A 189 -13.48 -4.44 -7.68
C GLY A 189 -13.04 -5.89 -7.92
N ARG A 190 -11.91 -6.33 -7.35
CA ARG A 190 -11.44 -7.73 -7.41
C ARG A 190 -11.90 -8.51 -6.16
N PRO A 191 -12.01 -9.85 -6.23
CA PRO A 191 -12.32 -10.67 -5.06
C PRO A 191 -11.32 -10.48 -3.92
N VAL A 192 -11.80 -10.24 -2.70
CA VAL A 192 -10.97 -9.92 -1.52
C VAL A 192 -9.98 -11.04 -1.21
N GLU A 193 -10.38 -12.31 -1.37
CA GLU A 193 -9.58 -13.47 -1.01
C GLU A 193 -8.27 -13.52 -1.82
N ARG A 194 -8.34 -13.29 -3.14
CA ARG A 194 -7.15 -13.29 -4.01
C ARG A 194 -6.18 -12.15 -3.68
N ASN A 195 -6.72 -11.00 -3.25
CA ASN A 195 -5.92 -9.86 -2.86
C ASN A 195 -5.18 -10.13 -1.55
N ILE A 196 -5.88 -10.71 -0.56
CA ILE A 196 -5.28 -11.15 0.70
C ILE A 196 -4.16 -12.16 0.43
N ASP A 197 -4.41 -13.18 -0.38
CA ASP A 197 -3.41 -14.20 -0.72
C ASP A 197 -2.15 -13.59 -1.33
N ALA A 198 -2.30 -12.61 -2.24
CA ALA A 198 -1.16 -11.94 -2.86
C ALA A 198 -0.29 -11.18 -1.85
N LEU A 199 -0.90 -10.41 -0.94
CA LEU A 199 -0.15 -9.71 0.11
C LEU A 199 0.49 -10.68 1.09
N MET A 200 -0.23 -11.74 1.48
CA MET A 200 0.29 -12.72 2.42
C MET A 200 1.45 -13.52 1.85
N HIS A 201 1.41 -13.83 0.55
CA HIS A 201 2.54 -14.45 -0.14
C HIS A 201 3.80 -13.58 -0.04
N GLU A 202 3.70 -12.29 -0.35
CA GLU A 202 4.83 -11.35 -0.27
C GLU A 202 5.31 -11.12 1.17
N ALA A 203 4.41 -11.12 2.16
CA ALA A 203 4.76 -11.01 3.57
C ALA A 203 5.49 -12.25 4.12
N ILE A 204 5.09 -13.46 3.68
CA ILE A 204 5.79 -14.72 4.01
C ILE A 204 7.18 -14.73 3.38
N GLN A 205 7.31 -14.25 2.14
CA GLN A 205 8.61 -14.13 1.49
C GLN A 205 9.52 -13.18 2.28
N ALA A 206 9.03 -11.98 2.63
CA ALA A 206 9.76 -11.01 3.43
C ALA A 206 10.21 -11.58 4.79
N GLN A 207 9.33 -12.36 5.44
CA GLN A 207 9.66 -13.07 6.68
C GLN A 207 10.81 -14.06 6.48
N THR A 208 10.74 -14.84 5.40
CA THR A 208 11.74 -15.87 5.08
C THR A 208 13.10 -15.23 4.84
N ASP A 209 13.16 -14.22 3.98
CA ASP A 209 14.39 -13.48 3.66
C ASP A 209 15.01 -12.84 4.90
N ARG A 210 14.19 -12.30 5.81
CA ARG A 210 14.69 -11.77 7.09
C ARG A 210 15.30 -12.88 7.95
N ARG A 211 14.58 -13.99 8.15
CA ARG A 211 15.07 -15.11 8.98
C ARG A 211 16.37 -15.69 8.44
N GLU A 212 16.51 -15.78 7.12
CA GLU A 212 17.75 -16.21 6.47
C GLU A 212 18.90 -15.23 6.75
N ARG A 213 18.66 -13.92 6.62
CA ARG A 213 19.67 -12.89 6.98
C ARG A 213 20.07 -12.97 8.45
N GLU A 214 19.11 -13.03 9.36
CA GLU A 214 19.36 -13.15 10.81
C GLU A 214 20.18 -14.41 11.13
N PHE A 215 19.85 -15.54 10.49
CA PHE A 215 20.61 -16.78 10.63
C PHE A 215 22.05 -16.65 10.12
N MET A 216 22.24 -16.04 8.95
CA MET A 216 23.57 -15.83 8.36
C MET A 216 24.42 -14.87 9.20
N GLU A 217 23.82 -13.79 9.72
CA GLU A 217 24.48 -12.87 10.65
C GLU A 217 24.91 -13.57 11.93
N ALA A 218 24.01 -14.37 12.55
CA ALA A 218 24.31 -15.12 13.76
C ALA A 218 25.42 -16.16 13.52
N LYS A 219 25.41 -16.84 12.38
CA LYS A 219 26.47 -17.77 11.97
C LYS A 219 27.82 -17.05 11.81
N THR A 220 27.81 -15.86 11.22
CA THR A 220 29.01 -15.04 11.00
C THR A 220 29.60 -14.54 12.33
N ARG A 221 28.76 -14.06 13.26
CA ARG A 221 29.20 -13.65 14.61
C ARG A 221 29.85 -14.80 15.38
N ARG A 222 29.21 -15.98 15.37
CA ARG A 222 29.77 -17.21 15.97
C ARG A 222 31.09 -17.63 15.34
N TYR A 223 31.25 -17.50 14.02
CA TYR A 223 32.50 -17.84 13.34
C TYR A 223 33.63 -16.85 13.65
N ASN A 224 33.28 -15.58 13.89
CA ASN A 224 34.24 -14.52 14.21
C ASN A 224 34.54 -14.38 15.71
N GLY A 225 34.02 -15.27 16.56
CA GLY A 225 34.31 -15.27 18.01
C GLY A 225 33.77 -14.07 18.78
N LEU A 226 32.72 -13.42 18.26
CA LEU A 226 31.97 -12.34 18.93
C LEU A 226 30.65 -12.86 19.51
#